data_AF-A0A6I5CNJ0-F1
#
_entry.id   AF-A0A6I5CNJ0-F1
#
_cell.length_a   1.000
_cell.length_b   1.000
_cell.length_c   1.000
_cell.angle_alpha   90.00
_cell.angle_beta   90.00
_cell.angle_gamma   90.00
#
_symmetry.space_group_name_H-M   'P 1'
#
loop_
_entity.id
_entity.type
_entity.pdbx_description
1 polymer ?
#
loop_
_entity_poly.entity_id
_entity_poly.type
_entity_poly.pdbx_seq_one_letter_code
_entity_poly.pdbx_strand_id
1 'polypeptide(L)'
;AALTAYLAARDGRDVTLVTGLDDGPAARELRRLLEPWLTLVPLPMSGEISEKTRVLAQGRPVVRLDHGSGRARRATEEARAALAGAAAVLVSDYGRG
;
A
#
# COMPACT_ATOMS: atom_id res chain seq x y z
N ALA A 1 3.57 -2.46 3.01
CA ALA A 1 2.48 -3.44 2.79
C ALA A 1 2.49 -3.91 1.35
N ALA A 2 2.49 -2.97 0.38
CA ALA A 2 2.50 -3.25 -1.07
C ALA A 2 3.48 -4.36 -1.52
N LEU A 3 4.76 -4.28 -1.16
CA LEU A 3 5.74 -5.30 -1.57
C LEU A 3 5.40 -6.69 -1.03
N THR A 4 5.01 -6.79 0.25
CA THR A 4 4.60 -8.07 0.86
C THR A 4 3.38 -8.66 0.15
N ALA A 5 2.38 -7.83 -0.14
CA ALA A 5 1.17 -8.26 -0.84
C ALA A 5 1.48 -8.73 -2.27
N TYR A 6 2.34 -8.00 -2.98
CA TYR A 6 2.82 -8.39 -4.30
C TYR A 6 3.57 -9.73 -4.30
N LEU A 7 4.48 -9.94 -3.34
CA LEU A 7 5.22 -11.20 -3.25
C LEU A 7 4.29 -12.38 -2.92
N ALA A 8 3.32 -12.19 -2.03
CA ALA A 8 2.31 -13.21 -1.72
C ALA A 8 1.45 -13.56 -2.94
N ALA A 9 1.03 -12.55 -3.71
CA ALA A 9 0.29 -12.77 -4.95
C ALA A 9 1.15 -13.51 -6.00
N ARG A 10 2.44 -13.15 -6.09
CA ARG A 10 3.39 -13.81 -6.99
C ARG A 10 3.67 -15.27 -6.63
N ASP A 11 3.51 -15.62 -5.35
CA ASP A 11 3.56 -16.98 -4.82
C ASP A 11 2.26 -17.78 -5.07
N GLY A 12 1.30 -17.20 -5.81
CA GLY A 12 0.07 -17.88 -6.23
C GLY A 12 -1.10 -17.78 -5.26
N ARG A 13 -1.03 -16.88 -4.27
CA ARG A 13 -2.12 -16.62 -3.32
C ARG A 13 -3.09 -15.60 -3.91
N ASP A 14 -4.38 -15.78 -3.63
CA ASP A 14 -5.35 -14.72 -3.82
C ASP A 14 -5.16 -13.67 -2.71
N VAL A 15 -4.90 -12.42 -3.11
CA VAL A 15 -4.49 -11.36 -2.18
C VAL A 15 -5.36 -10.13 -2.38
N THR A 16 -5.96 -9.67 -1.28
CA THR A 16 -6.58 -8.36 -1.17
C THR A 16 -5.73 -7.47 -0.28
N LEU A 17 -5.28 -6.33 -0.80
CA LEU A 17 -4.57 -5.31 -0.04
C LEU A 17 -5.53 -4.16 0.28
N VAL A 18 -5.93 -4.08 1.55
CA VAL A 18 -6.64 -2.93 2.11
C VAL A 18 -5.62 -1.88 2.56
N THR A 19 -5.65 -0.68 2.00
CA THR A 19 -4.71 0.40 2.36
C THR A 19 -5.27 1.78 2.06
N GLY A 20 -4.80 2.81 2.78
CA GLY A 20 -5.08 4.20 2.43
C GLY A 20 -4.47 4.54 1.07
N LEU A 21 -5.27 5.11 0.17
CA LEU A 21 -4.84 5.65 -1.13
C LEU A 21 -5.47 7.02 -1.37
N ASP A 22 -4.67 7.99 -1.80
CA ASP A 22 -5.16 9.25 -2.30
C ASP A 22 -5.37 9.16 -3.83
N ASP A 23 -5.76 10.28 -4.44
CA ASP A 23 -6.03 10.38 -5.88
C ASP A 23 -4.87 10.97 -6.68
N GLY A 24 -3.73 11.23 -6.03
CA GLY A 24 -2.54 11.82 -6.60
C GLY A 24 -1.70 10.88 -7.46
N PRO A 25 -0.65 11.41 -8.11
CA PRO A 25 0.16 10.66 -9.08
C PRO A 25 0.78 9.38 -8.50
N ALA A 26 1.34 9.45 -7.29
CA ALA A 26 1.98 8.32 -6.66
C ALA A 26 0.98 7.18 -6.38
N ALA A 27 -0.23 7.50 -5.95
CA ALA A 27 -1.28 6.51 -5.71
C ALA A 27 -1.81 5.89 -7.01
N ARG A 28 -1.86 6.64 -8.11
CA ARG A 28 -2.19 6.11 -9.44
C ARG A 28 -1.10 5.15 -9.95
N GLU A 29 0.17 5.49 -9.73
CA GLU A 29 1.27 4.61 -10.10
C GLU A 29 1.27 3.32 -9.26
N LEU A 30 1.00 3.42 -7.96
CA LEU A 30 0.86 2.26 -7.09
C LEU A 30 -0.26 1.32 -7.57
N ARG A 31 -1.42 1.86 -7.95
CA ARG A 31 -2.52 1.09 -8.57
C ARG A 31 -2.06 0.37 -9.83
N ARG A 32 -1.46 1.11 -10.78
CA ARG A 32 -0.93 0.56 -12.04
C ARG A 32 0.04 -0.61 -11.82
N LEU A 33 0.89 -0.53 -10.79
CA LEU A 33 1.87 -1.55 -10.47
C LEU A 33 1.27 -2.80 -9.82
N LEU A 34 0.18 -2.67 -9.05
CA LEU A 34 -0.34 -3.72 -8.19
C LEU A 34 -1.62 -4.38 -8.70
N GLU A 35 -2.54 -3.64 -9.31
CA GLU A 35 -3.84 -4.16 -9.78
C GLU A 35 -3.73 -5.36 -10.75
N PRO A 36 -2.67 -5.51 -11.57
CA PRO A 36 -2.49 -6.73 -12.37
C PRO A 36 -2.23 -8.01 -11.54
N TRP A 37 -1.89 -7.87 -10.26
CA TRP A 37 -1.44 -8.97 -9.40
C TRP A 37 -2.38 -9.26 -8.24
N LEU A 38 -3.11 -8.25 -7.75
CA LEU A 38 -3.90 -8.35 -6.52
C LEU A 38 -5.10 -7.39 -6.53
N THR A 39 -6.05 -7.62 -5.65
CA THR A 39 -7.18 -6.71 -5.45
C THR A 39 -6.79 -5.59 -4.49
N LEU A 40 -6.92 -4.33 -4.91
CA LEU A 40 -6.73 -3.16 -4.05
C LEU A 40 -8.07 -2.67 -3.51
N VAL A 41 -8.19 -2.55 -2.20
CA VAL A 41 -9.34 -1.92 -1.54
C VAL A 41 -8.87 -0.60 -0.90
N PRO A 42 -9.21 0.55 -1.49
CA PRO A 42 -8.79 1.84 -0.97
C PRO A 42 -9.56 2.20 0.30
N LEU A 43 -8.84 2.65 1.32
CA LEU A 43 -9.42 3.34 2.47
C LEU A 43 -9.36 4.86 2.27
N PRO A 44 -10.39 5.62 2.71
CA PRO A 44 -10.31 7.07 2.79
C PRO A 44 -9.08 7.49 3.60
N MET A 45 -8.38 8.53 3.16
CA MET A 45 -7.19 9.01 3.85
C MET A 45 -7.13 10.53 3.93
N SER A 46 -6.29 11.05 4.82
CA SER A 46 -5.86 12.44 4.83
C SER A 46 -4.39 12.55 4.45
N GLY A 47 -4.03 13.59 3.70
CA GLY A 47 -2.68 13.74 3.15
C GLY A 47 -2.43 12.78 1.99
N GLU A 48 -1.18 12.70 1.56
CA GLU A 48 -0.73 11.91 0.42
C GLU A 48 -0.10 10.59 0.87
N ILE A 49 -0.15 9.57 0.01
CA ILE A 49 0.52 8.31 0.27
C ILE A 49 2.01 8.53 0.54
N SER A 50 2.58 7.67 1.38
CA SER A 50 3.99 7.78 1.76
C SER A 50 4.90 7.37 0.61
N GLU A 51 5.75 8.29 0.17
CA GLU A 51 6.83 8.04 -0.78
C GLU A 51 8.19 8.03 -0.08
N LYS A 52 9.09 7.19 -0.58
CA LYS A 52 10.44 6.98 -0.02
C LYS A 52 11.45 6.93 -1.16
N THR A 53 11.94 8.10 -1.55
CA THR A 53 12.90 8.24 -2.65
C THR A 53 14.31 8.09 -2.11
N ARG A 54 15.10 7.18 -2.67
CA ARG A 54 16.50 6.97 -2.32
C ARG A 54 17.39 7.51 -3.44
N VAL A 55 18.28 8.43 -3.11
CA VAL A 55 19.29 8.93 -4.04
C VAL A 55 20.55 8.11 -3.85
N LEU A 56 21.06 7.58 -4.97
CA LEU A 56 22.26 6.74 -4.99
C LEU A 56 23.41 7.52 -5.65
N ALA A 57 24.62 7.37 -5.12
CA ALA A 57 25.85 7.77 -5.78
C ALA A 57 26.77 6.55 -5.88
N GLN A 58 27.26 6.24 -7.09
CA GLN A 58 28.07 5.05 -7.35
C GLN A 58 27.40 3.76 -6.80
N GLY A 59 26.08 3.63 -7.00
CA GLY A 59 25.28 2.48 -6.54
C GLY A 59 25.02 2.42 -5.03
N ARG A 60 25.51 3.39 -4.24
CA ARG A 60 25.37 3.41 -2.79
C ARG A 60 24.35 4.46 -2.36
N PRO A 61 23.45 4.16 -1.41
CA PRO A 61 22.50 5.15 -0.91
C PRO A 61 23.24 6.26 -0.16
N VAL A 62 22.96 7.51 -0.53
CA VAL A 62 23.56 8.69 0.10
C VAL A 62 22.54 9.48 0.90
N VAL A 63 21.32 9.64 0.36
CA VAL A 63 20.23 10.33 1.04
C VAL A 63 18.89 9.68 0.73
N ARG A 64 17.96 9.78 1.69
CA ARG A 64 16.57 9.39 1.53
C ARG A 64 15.69 10.62 1.71
N LEU A 65 14.76 10.81 0.76
CA LEU A 65 13.74 11.85 0.79
C LEU A 65 12.40 11.17 1.08
N ASP A 66 11.78 11.57 2.17
CA ASP A 66 10.50 11.04 2.60
C ASP A 66 9.42 12.08 2.32
N HIS A 67 8.41 11.70 1.53
CA HIS A 67 7.22 12.51 1.28
C HIS A 67 5.96 11.76 1.73
N GLY A 68 4.84 12.48 1.83
CA GLY A 68 3.56 11.94 2.25
C GLY A 68 3.41 11.91 3.77
N SER A 69 2.34 12.56 4.24
CA SER A 69 1.90 12.52 5.64
C SER A 69 0.68 11.63 5.85
N GLY A 70 0.32 10.85 4.82
CA GLY A 70 -0.86 10.01 4.72
C GLY A 70 -1.23 9.27 5.98
N ARG A 71 -2.49 9.41 6.39
CA ARG A 71 -3.13 8.61 7.44
C ARG A 71 -4.43 8.05 6.94
N ALA A 72 -4.59 6.74 7.02
CA ALA A 72 -5.87 6.10 6.74
C ALA A 72 -6.91 6.59 7.77
N ARG A 73 -8.15 6.73 7.32
CA ARG A 73 -9.29 7.10 8.16
C ARG A 73 -10.12 5.85 8.46
N ARG A 74 -11.44 5.99 8.55
CA ARG A 74 -12.35 4.91 8.91
C ARG A 74 -12.33 3.77 7.89
N ALA A 75 -12.50 2.55 8.39
CA ALA A 75 -12.76 1.38 7.56
C ALA A 75 -14.03 1.57 6.72
N THR A 76 -13.98 1.12 5.47
CA THR A 76 -15.12 1.07 4.55
C THR A 76 -15.87 -0.24 4.68
N GLU A 77 -17.10 -0.30 4.18
CA GLU A 77 -17.87 -1.56 4.14
C GLU A 77 -17.17 -2.62 3.30
N GLU A 78 -16.59 -2.23 2.17
CA GLU A 78 -15.78 -3.10 1.32
C GLU A 78 -14.57 -3.68 2.08
N ALA A 79 -13.86 -2.85 2.85
CA ALA A 79 -12.76 -3.33 3.68
C ALA A 79 -13.23 -4.31 4.77
N ARG A 80 -14.41 -4.08 5.37
CA ARG A 80 -15.00 -4.99 6.36
C ARG A 80 -15.41 -6.32 5.72
N ALA A 81 -16.01 -6.28 4.54
CA ALA A 81 -16.37 -7.47 3.78
C ALA A 81 -15.13 -8.29 3.38
N ALA A 82 -14.09 -7.61 2.89
CA ALA A 82 -12.81 -8.25 2.55
C ALA A 82 -12.17 -8.94 3.78
N LEU A 83 -12.21 -8.29 4.94
CA LEU A 83 -11.72 -8.88 6.19
C LEU A 83 -12.58 -10.06 6.66
N ALA A 84 -13.91 -9.96 6.57
CA ALA A 84 -14.82 -11.02 6.99
C ALA A 84 -14.72 -12.28 6.11
N GLY A 85 -14.41 -12.11 4.82
CA GLY A 85 -14.20 -13.21 3.88
C GLY A 85 -12.79 -13.79 3.86
N ALA A 86 -11.82 -13.19 4.56
CA ALA A 86 -10.43 -13.60 4.48
C ALA A 86 -10.16 -14.89 5.29
N ALA A 87 -9.50 -15.86 4.66
CA ALA A 87 -9.02 -17.07 5.35
C ALA A 87 -7.87 -16.79 6.32
N ALA A 88 -7.11 -15.72 6.09
CA ALA A 88 -6.04 -15.24 6.95
C ALA A 88 -5.84 -13.73 6.78
N VAL A 89 -5.37 -13.06 7.84
CA VAL A 89 -5.10 -11.62 7.84
C VAL A 89 -3.63 -11.38 8.20
N LEU A 90 -2.92 -10.65 7.35
CA LEU A 90 -1.56 -10.16 7.61
C LEU A 90 -1.60 -8.64 7.76
N VAL A 91 -1.12 -8.14 8.89
CA VAL A 91 -1.03 -6.69 9.16
C VAL A 91 0.41 -6.23 8.95
N SER A 92 0.60 -5.26 8.06
CA SER A 92 1.89 -4.58 7.86
C SER A 92 1.82 -3.16 8.42
N ASP A 93 2.23 -2.98 9.67
CA ASP A 93 2.24 -1.69 10.35
C ASP A 93 3.56 -0.94 10.09
N TYR A 94 3.45 0.36 9.76
CA TYR A 94 4.57 1.27 9.52
C TYR A 94 4.54 2.50 10.46
N GLY A 95 3.82 2.39 11.59
CA GLY A 95 3.81 3.37 12.67
C GLY A 95 3.05 4.66 12.35
N ARG A 96 2.05 4.60 11.47
CA ARG A 96 1.29 5.78 11.02
C ARG A 96 -0.20 5.79 11.38
N GLY A 97 -0.63 4.86 12.24
CA GLY A 97 -2.03 4.69 12.64
C GLY A 97 -2.74 3.77 11.66
#